data_AF-A0A9P7K2I4-F1
#
_entry.id   AF-A0A9P7K2I4-F1
#
_cell.length_a   1.000
_cell.length_b   1.000
_cell.length_c   1.000
_cell.angle_alpha   90.00
_cell.angle_beta   90.00
_cell.angle_gamma   90.00
#
_symmetry.space_group_name_H-M   'P 1'
#
loop_
_entity.id
_entity.type
_entity.pdbx_description
1 polymer ?
#
loop_
_entity_poly.entity_id
_entity_poly.type
_entity_poly.pdbx_seq_one_letter_code
_entity_poly.pdbx_strand_id
1 'polypeptide(L)'
;MLFLSDVPGRFPVGATTFLTRARSPHIVGSLKLSKNVLEPALKLEEVAFTAYYPADTSRPTRKGLDWLIRPVKDSLDGFVKFSNLPYWVLWPVVYIFGALIKIPVYLNAPLAHPGKAGLPRGDKMQWPMVIFSHGLGGSRTAYSQICTRMAASGKVVISMEHRDGTGPCISRIQGANGTYQEKSRLYYNDDDIFFDDIAENASPLPLRTDQLEFRREEIYMAYQVFCQFLQNNPSELDTIDNSQIDYTSWTSVDPSGKGPICFDANITLAGHSFGGCTVLSILSSNPPPEYTHLPITHALILDPWLEPLPEPGPLPLETLRQGALIDNDKTHPQMLVINSEVFTLWKDHYARLENIMRVWEPQGKRILTL
;
A
#
# COMPACT_ATOMS: atom_id res chain seq x y z
N MET A 1 -22.72 17.68 -2.61
CA MET A 1 -21.43 16.96 -2.58
C MET A 1 -21.75 15.51 -2.88
N LEU A 2 -21.11 14.90 -3.88
CA LEU A 2 -21.39 13.51 -4.28
C LEU A 2 -20.45 12.59 -3.49
N PHE A 3 -21.00 11.56 -2.84
CA PHE A 3 -20.21 10.59 -2.09
C PHE A 3 -20.28 9.23 -2.77
N LEU A 4 -19.20 8.45 -2.67
CA LEU A 4 -19.28 7.00 -2.82
C LEU A 4 -20.26 6.43 -1.80
N SER A 5 -20.82 5.26 -2.09
CA SER A 5 -21.69 4.54 -1.16
C SER A 5 -21.04 4.41 0.21
N ASP A 6 -21.81 4.72 1.25
CA ASP A 6 -21.34 4.56 2.62
C ASP A 6 -21.08 3.07 2.90
N VAL A 7 -20.05 2.81 3.69
CA VAL A 7 -19.66 1.46 4.04
C VAL A 7 -20.18 1.18 5.44
N PRO A 8 -21.27 0.39 5.60
CA PRO A 8 -21.83 0.14 6.91
C PRO A 8 -20.79 -0.57 7.78
N GLY A 9 -20.77 -0.28 9.06
CA GLY A 9 -19.86 -0.94 10.00
C GLY A 9 -20.09 -0.47 11.43
N ARG A 10 -19.30 -1.03 12.35
CA ARG A 10 -19.45 -0.79 13.79
C ARG A 10 -18.94 0.59 14.19
N PHE A 11 -17.93 1.10 13.51
CA PHE A 11 -17.28 2.36 13.83
C PHE A 11 -17.37 3.34 12.66
N PRO A 12 -17.59 4.64 12.93
CA PRO A 12 -17.35 5.66 11.91
C PRO A 12 -15.86 5.65 11.53
N VAL A 13 -15.57 6.01 10.28
CA VAL A 13 -14.21 5.89 9.73
C VAL A 13 -13.58 7.26 9.53
N GLY A 14 -12.41 7.44 10.14
CA GLY A 14 -11.52 8.57 9.91
C GLY A 14 -10.55 8.28 8.77
N ALA A 15 -10.05 9.35 8.15
CA ALA A 15 -8.96 9.26 7.20
C ALA A 15 -7.97 10.41 7.39
N THR A 16 -6.68 10.05 7.48
CA THR A 16 -5.56 11.00 7.55
C THR A 16 -4.54 10.54 6.52
N THR A 17 -4.07 11.46 5.68
CA THR A 17 -3.00 11.16 4.73
C THR A 17 -1.68 11.65 5.31
N PHE A 18 -0.73 10.73 5.43
CA PHE A 18 0.60 11.00 5.92
C PHE A 18 1.61 10.99 4.78
N LEU A 19 2.69 11.72 4.99
CA LEU A 19 3.87 11.79 4.13
C LEU A 19 5.10 11.72 5.04
N THR A 20 6.10 10.96 4.61
CA THR A 20 7.42 11.00 5.22
C THR A 20 8.51 11.08 4.16
N ARG A 21 9.63 11.70 4.52
CA ARG A 21 10.79 11.86 3.63
C ARG A 21 11.84 10.81 3.93
N ALA A 22 12.49 10.32 2.87
CA ALA A 22 13.63 9.42 3.02
C ALA A 22 14.79 10.20 3.65
N ARG A 23 15.31 9.68 4.77
CA ARG A 23 16.50 10.27 5.42
C ARG A 23 17.73 10.23 4.52
N SER A 24 17.84 9.17 3.72
CA SER A 24 18.85 8.98 2.70
C SER A 24 18.15 8.64 1.38
N PRO A 25 17.81 9.65 0.55
CA PRO A 25 17.22 9.39 -0.75
C PRO A 25 18.17 8.59 -1.63
N HIS A 26 17.70 7.47 -2.19
CA HIS A 26 18.54 6.56 -2.97
C HIS A 26 17.80 5.99 -4.17
N ILE A 27 18.56 5.39 -5.08
CA ILE A 27 18.05 4.76 -6.30
C ILE A 27 17.71 3.31 -5.95
N VAL A 28 16.56 2.84 -6.42
CA VAL A 28 16.16 1.43 -6.31
C VAL A 28 16.12 0.84 -7.71
N GLY A 29 16.81 -0.27 -7.91
CA GLY A 29 16.94 -0.89 -9.23
C GLY A 29 17.96 -0.19 -10.13
N SER A 30 17.93 -0.54 -11.41
CA SER A 30 18.90 -0.09 -12.43
C SER A 30 18.28 0.72 -13.57
N LEU A 31 16.96 0.90 -13.56
CA LEU A 31 16.21 1.60 -14.60
C LEU A 31 16.58 3.08 -14.71
N LYS A 32 16.71 3.56 -15.94
CA LYS A 32 16.86 4.97 -16.27
C LYS A 32 15.68 5.45 -17.11
N LEU A 33 15.27 6.70 -16.92
CA LEU A 33 14.38 7.39 -17.85
C LEU A 33 15.15 7.61 -19.16
N SER A 34 14.45 7.69 -20.30
CA SER A 34 14.92 8.11 -21.64
C SER A 34 16.43 8.03 -21.99
N LYS A 35 16.77 7.46 -23.16
CA LYS A 35 18.14 7.50 -23.77
C LYS A 35 18.84 8.86 -23.71
N ASN A 36 18.09 9.96 -23.75
CA ASN A 36 18.64 11.32 -23.75
C ASN A 36 18.87 11.89 -22.35
N VAL A 37 18.24 11.32 -21.32
CA VAL A 37 18.25 11.81 -19.94
C VAL A 37 18.47 10.61 -19.03
N LEU A 38 19.74 10.26 -18.78
CA LEU A 38 20.17 9.12 -17.95
C LEU A 38 19.82 9.25 -16.45
N GLU A 39 18.74 9.97 -16.12
CA GLU A 39 18.23 10.08 -14.76
C GLU A 39 17.64 8.74 -14.30
N PRO A 40 17.94 8.31 -13.07
CA PRO A 40 17.32 7.11 -12.50
C PRO A 40 15.80 7.22 -12.50
N ALA A 41 15.11 6.18 -12.99
CA ALA A 41 13.64 6.16 -13.05
C ALA A 41 13.02 6.02 -11.66
N LEU A 42 13.64 5.21 -10.81
CA LEU A 42 13.13 4.84 -9.51
C LEU A 42 14.06 5.37 -8.42
N LYS A 43 13.65 6.49 -7.83
CA LYS A 43 14.36 7.15 -6.72
C LYS A 43 13.43 7.28 -5.53
N LEU A 44 13.77 6.64 -4.42
CA LEU A 44 12.99 6.67 -3.19
C LEU A 44 13.37 7.92 -2.41
N GLU A 45 12.48 8.91 -2.44
CA GLU A 45 12.70 10.23 -1.82
C GLU A 45 11.68 10.52 -0.72
N GLU A 46 10.49 9.93 -0.84
CA GLU A 46 9.39 10.09 0.10
C GLU A 46 8.46 8.88 -0.01
N VAL A 47 7.64 8.70 1.03
CA VAL A 47 6.57 7.71 1.07
C VAL A 47 5.30 8.37 1.57
N ALA A 48 4.17 8.11 0.90
CA ALA A 48 2.87 8.59 1.33
C ALA A 48 1.87 7.44 1.45
N PHE A 49 0.93 7.62 2.39
CA PHE A 49 -0.17 6.69 2.58
C PHE A 49 -1.37 7.39 3.22
N THR A 50 -2.57 6.83 3.02
CA THR A 50 -3.75 7.23 3.78
C THR A 50 -4.04 6.17 4.83
N ALA A 51 -4.05 6.57 6.10
CA ALA A 51 -4.56 5.77 7.20
C ALA A 51 -6.09 5.87 7.25
N TYR A 52 -6.79 4.75 7.11
CA TYR A 52 -8.23 4.64 7.39
C TYR A 52 -8.42 3.91 8.72
N TYR A 53 -9.21 4.47 9.64
CA TYR A 53 -9.23 4.00 11.02
C TYR A 53 -10.57 4.26 11.72
N PRO A 54 -10.89 3.54 12.82
CA PRO A 54 -12.02 3.86 13.68
C PRO A 54 -11.88 5.27 14.24
N ALA A 55 -12.80 6.18 13.93
CA ALA A 55 -12.74 7.57 14.37
C ALA A 55 -13.58 7.86 15.60
N ASP A 56 -13.14 8.79 16.43
CA ASP A 56 -13.97 9.47 17.40
C ASP A 56 -14.63 10.69 16.74
N THR A 57 -15.93 10.58 16.48
CA THR A 57 -16.74 11.65 15.87
C THR A 57 -17.55 12.44 16.89
N SER A 58 -17.20 12.37 18.18
CA SER A 58 -17.83 13.19 19.23
C SER A 58 -17.62 14.68 19.02
N ARG A 59 -16.53 15.05 18.33
CA ARG A 59 -16.24 16.44 17.91
C ARG A 59 -16.61 16.65 16.44
N PRO A 60 -17.08 17.86 16.07
CA PRO A 60 -17.32 18.20 14.67
C PRO A 60 -16.05 18.06 13.84
N THR A 61 -16.09 17.20 12.83
CA THR A 61 -14.98 16.94 11.91
C THR A 61 -15.47 16.99 10.47
N ARG A 62 -14.61 17.42 9.54
CA ARG A 62 -14.96 17.57 8.13
C ARG A 62 -15.18 16.20 7.51
N LYS A 63 -16.38 15.93 6.97
CA LYS A 63 -16.66 14.70 6.22
C LYS A 63 -16.31 14.88 4.74
N GLY A 64 -15.64 13.89 4.15
CA GLY A 64 -15.36 13.80 2.73
C GLY A 64 -13.91 14.01 2.35
N LEU A 65 -13.21 12.89 2.12
CA LEU A 65 -11.92 12.85 1.42
C LEU A 65 -12.17 12.85 -0.09
N ASP A 66 -11.37 13.57 -0.87
CA ASP A 66 -11.48 13.50 -2.32
C ASP A 66 -11.10 12.09 -2.80
N TRP A 67 -11.97 11.47 -3.62
CA TRP A 67 -11.69 10.13 -4.13
C TRP A 67 -10.56 10.14 -5.15
N LEU A 68 -10.57 11.12 -6.05
CA LEU A 68 -9.51 11.33 -7.01
C LEU A 68 -8.37 12.16 -6.41
N ILE A 69 -7.13 11.72 -6.62
CA ILE A 69 -5.94 12.45 -6.17
C ILE A 69 -5.89 13.83 -6.83
N ARG A 70 -5.49 14.85 -6.04
CA ARG A 70 -5.36 16.22 -6.51
C ARG A 70 -3.89 16.55 -6.80
N PRO A 71 -3.61 17.42 -7.79
CA PRO A 71 -4.58 18.08 -8.69
C PRO A 71 -5.26 17.13 -9.69
N VAL A 72 -6.47 17.47 -10.17
CA VAL A 72 -7.25 16.61 -11.09
C VAL A 72 -6.53 16.39 -12.41
N LYS A 73 -5.88 17.45 -12.90
CA LYS A 73 -5.17 17.44 -14.17
C LYS A 73 -4.11 16.34 -14.17
N ASP A 74 -3.31 16.24 -13.10
CA ASP A 74 -2.26 15.23 -12.97
C ASP A 74 -2.82 13.81 -12.89
N SER A 75 -3.92 13.61 -12.17
CA SER A 75 -4.60 12.31 -12.17
C SER A 75 -5.13 11.94 -13.56
N LEU A 76 -5.69 12.90 -14.30
CA LEU A 76 -6.14 12.69 -15.67
C LEU A 76 -4.97 12.38 -16.61
N ASP A 77 -3.89 13.16 -16.55
CA ASP A 77 -2.68 12.96 -17.36
C ASP A 77 -2.10 11.55 -17.10
N GLY A 78 -2.12 11.11 -15.84
CA GLY A 78 -1.73 9.76 -15.46
C GLY A 78 -2.66 8.66 -15.99
N PHE A 79 -3.97 8.83 -15.93
CA PHE A 79 -4.92 7.87 -16.51
C PHE A 79 -4.86 7.80 -18.04
N VAL A 80 -4.64 8.94 -18.71
CA VAL A 80 -4.36 8.99 -20.15
C VAL A 80 -3.14 8.15 -20.47
N LYS A 81 -2.03 8.34 -19.72
CA LYS A 81 -0.80 7.59 -19.93
C LYS A 81 -0.95 6.09 -19.63
N PHE A 82 -1.69 5.74 -18.57
CA PHE A 82 -1.90 4.34 -18.16
C PHE A 82 -2.82 3.58 -19.11
N SER A 83 -3.96 4.17 -19.51
CA SER A 83 -4.97 3.49 -20.34
C SER A 83 -4.67 3.54 -21.83
N ASN A 84 -3.72 4.38 -22.25
CA ASN A 84 -3.45 4.72 -23.64
C ASN A 84 -4.68 5.27 -24.41
N LEU A 85 -5.66 5.82 -23.70
CA LEU A 85 -6.84 6.45 -24.29
C LEU A 85 -6.60 7.95 -24.51
N PRO A 86 -7.13 8.55 -25.61
CA PRO A 86 -6.98 9.97 -25.86
C PRO A 86 -7.56 10.84 -24.73
N TYR A 87 -6.88 11.94 -24.40
CA TYR A 87 -7.32 12.90 -23.38
C TYR A 87 -8.78 13.33 -23.54
N TRP A 88 -9.22 13.59 -24.78
CA TRP A 88 -10.58 14.05 -25.09
C TRP A 88 -11.68 13.03 -24.69
N VAL A 89 -11.33 11.74 -24.59
CA VAL A 89 -12.24 10.66 -24.15
C VAL A 89 -12.35 10.62 -22.63
N LEU A 90 -11.22 10.79 -21.93
CA LEU A 90 -11.16 10.61 -20.48
C LEU A 90 -11.53 11.87 -19.68
N TRP A 91 -11.20 13.06 -20.18
CA TRP A 91 -11.45 14.29 -19.41
C TRP A 91 -12.90 14.48 -18.96
N PRO A 92 -13.96 14.17 -19.75
CA PRO A 92 -15.32 14.38 -19.28
C PRO A 92 -15.62 13.45 -18.11
N VAL A 93 -15.20 12.18 -18.20
CA VAL A 93 -15.41 11.19 -17.14
C VAL A 93 -14.68 11.60 -15.86
N VAL A 94 -13.42 12.01 -15.97
CA VAL A 94 -12.60 12.37 -14.82
C VAL A 94 -13.07 13.68 -14.16
N TYR A 95 -13.39 14.71 -14.94
CA TYR A 95 -13.82 16.01 -14.38
C TYR A 95 -15.27 16.02 -13.92
N ILE A 96 -16.19 15.30 -14.58
CA ILE A 96 -17.60 15.28 -14.19
C ILE A 96 -17.83 14.35 -13.00
N PHE A 97 -17.19 13.17 -13.00
CA PHE A 97 -17.40 12.18 -11.94
C PHE A 97 -16.24 12.20 -10.94
N GLY A 98 -15.01 11.96 -11.39
CA GLY A 98 -13.86 11.83 -10.50
C GLY A 98 -13.60 13.06 -9.62
N ALA A 99 -13.75 14.27 -10.16
CA ALA A 99 -13.47 15.50 -9.43
C ALA A 99 -14.53 15.86 -8.38
N LEU A 100 -15.77 15.34 -8.50
CA LEU A 100 -16.88 15.66 -7.59
C LEU A 100 -17.12 14.60 -6.51
N ILE A 101 -16.67 13.36 -6.75
CA ILE A 101 -16.87 12.22 -5.86
C ILE A 101 -15.94 12.31 -4.65
N LYS A 102 -16.53 12.08 -3.48
CA LYS A 102 -15.83 11.99 -2.19
C LYS A 102 -16.01 10.63 -1.53
N ILE A 103 -15.01 10.21 -0.79
CA ILE A 103 -15.07 9.05 0.10
C ILE A 103 -15.75 9.50 1.41
N PRO A 104 -16.77 8.78 1.92
CA PRO A 104 -17.58 9.20 3.06
C PRO A 104 -16.90 9.03 4.45
N VAL A 105 -15.67 9.50 4.59
CA VAL A 105 -14.85 9.41 5.82
C VAL A 105 -14.69 10.77 6.52
N TYR A 106 -14.37 10.75 7.81
CA TYR A 106 -14.12 11.95 8.61
C TYR A 106 -12.62 12.31 8.56
N LEU A 107 -12.31 13.42 7.88
CA LEU A 107 -10.93 13.87 7.71
C LEU A 107 -10.31 14.26 9.05
N ASN A 108 -9.14 13.70 9.35
CA ASN A 108 -8.32 14.03 10.51
C ASN A 108 -9.05 13.93 11.85
N ALA A 109 -10.16 13.17 11.92
CA ALA A 109 -10.84 12.92 13.18
C ALA A 109 -9.90 12.17 14.14
N PRO A 110 -9.99 12.40 15.47
CA PRO A 110 -9.18 11.64 16.42
C PRO A 110 -9.37 10.13 16.25
N LEU A 111 -8.31 9.35 16.46
CA LEU A 111 -8.39 7.89 16.51
C LEU A 111 -9.25 7.46 17.71
N ALA A 112 -10.27 6.63 17.49
CA ALA A 112 -11.09 6.11 18.58
C ALA A 112 -10.26 5.17 19.46
N HIS A 113 -10.33 5.33 20.78
CA HIS A 113 -9.64 4.42 21.68
C HIS A 113 -10.35 3.05 21.77
N PRO A 114 -9.64 1.92 21.57
CA PRO A 114 -10.18 0.56 21.66
C PRO A 114 -11.00 0.30 22.93
N GLY A 115 -10.52 0.77 24.08
CA GLY A 115 -11.17 0.59 25.38
C GLY A 115 -12.47 1.36 25.57
N LYS A 116 -12.66 2.48 24.85
CA LYS A 116 -13.92 3.26 24.84
C LYS A 116 -14.90 2.78 23.76
N ALA A 117 -14.41 2.04 22.78
CA ALA A 117 -15.16 1.52 21.63
C ALA A 117 -15.96 0.23 21.93
N GLY A 118 -15.99 -0.21 23.19
CA GLY A 118 -16.73 -1.39 23.64
C GLY A 118 -16.14 -2.72 23.17
N LEU A 119 -14.84 -2.78 22.88
CA LEU A 119 -14.16 -4.06 22.66
C LEU A 119 -14.12 -4.86 23.97
N PRO A 120 -14.25 -6.20 23.94
CA PRO A 120 -14.19 -7.04 25.14
C PRO A 120 -12.90 -6.75 25.93
N ARG A 121 -13.03 -6.52 27.25
CA ARG A 121 -11.87 -6.29 28.13
C ARG A 121 -10.99 -7.55 28.16
N GLY A 122 -9.70 -7.42 27.87
CA GLY A 122 -8.68 -8.48 27.80
C GLY A 122 -7.45 -8.01 27.00
N ASP A 123 -6.56 -8.92 26.58
CA ASP A 123 -5.34 -8.63 25.78
C ASP A 123 -5.57 -7.91 24.43
N LYS A 124 -6.82 -7.61 24.08
CA LYS A 124 -7.27 -7.00 22.82
C LYS A 124 -7.62 -5.51 22.99
N MET A 125 -6.75 -4.73 23.65
CA MET A 125 -6.91 -3.28 23.80
C MET A 125 -6.21 -2.46 22.71
N GLN A 126 -6.01 -3.02 21.52
CA GLN A 126 -5.34 -2.35 20.42
C GLN A 126 -6.03 -2.68 19.09
N TRP A 127 -6.07 -1.73 18.16
CA TRP A 127 -6.52 -1.97 16.80
C TRP A 127 -5.46 -2.74 16.02
N PRO A 128 -5.82 -3.86 15.34
CA PRO A 128 -4.91 -4.51 14.40
C PRO A 128 -4.57 -3.60 13.23
N MET A 129 -3.33 -3.68 12.77
CA MET A 129 -2.85 -2.95 11.59
C MET A 129 -3.01 -3.79 10.31
N VAL A 130 -3.43 -3.13 9.24
CA VAL A 130 -3.42 -3.66 7.87
C VAL A 130 -2.57 -2.73 7.02
N ILE A 131 -1.61 -3.26 6.25
CA ILE A 131 -0.91 -2.48 5.22
C ILE A 131 -1.47 -2.92 3.87
N PHE A 132 -1.99 -1.97 3.09
CA PHE A 132 -2.67 -2.23 1.82
C PHE A 132 -1.89 -1.64 0.65
N SER A 133 -1.61 -2.47 -0.35
CA SER A 133 -0.88 -2.12 -1.58
C SER A 133 -1.80 -2.19 -2.80
N HIS A 134 -1.85 -1.12 -3.62
CA HIS A 134 -2.76 -1.01 -4.77
C HIS A 134 -2.31 -1.80 -6.01
N GLY A 135 -3.16 -1.93 -7.03
CA GLY A 135 -2.76 -2.45 -8.35
C GLY A 135 -2.11 -1.37 -9.25
N LEU A 136 -1.77 -1.73 -10.48
CA LEU A 136 -1.38 -0.76 -11.51
C LEU A 136 -2.53 0.26 -11.76
N GLY A 137 -2.17 1.51 -12.00
CA GLY A 137 -3.10 2.64 -12.13
C GLY A 137 -3.78 3.04 -10.81
N GLY A 138 -3.46 2.37 -9.70
CA GLY A 138 -4.07 2.59 -8.38
C GLY A 138 -3.48 3.78 -7.61
N SER A 139 -4.05 4.02 -6.43
CA SER A 139 -3.60 5.04 -5.47
C SER A 139 -4.05 4.67 -4.05
N ARG A 140 -3.67 5.48 -3.05
CA ARG A 140 -4.14 5.37 -1.65
C ARG A 140 -5.66 5.54 -1.46
N THR A 141 -6.39 5.98 -2.49
CA THR A 141 -7.85 6.21 -2.45
C THR A 141 -8.64 5.28 -3.38
N ALA A 142 -7.97 4.62 -4.33
CA ALA A 142 -8.61 3.73 -5.31
C ALA A 142 -9.37 2.58 -4.63
N TYR A 143 -8.85 2.06 -3.52
CA TYR A 143 -9.41 0.94 -2.75
C TYR A 143 -10.17 1.40 -1.49
N SER A 144 -10.63 2.65 -1.47
CA SER A 144 -11.25 3.25 -0.28
C SER A 144 -12.44 2.48 0.27
N GLN A 145 -13.25 1.79 -0.56
CA GLN A 145 -14.37 0.99 -0.05
C GLN A 145 -13.92 -0.20 0.82
N ILE A 146 -12.93 -0.97 0.37
CA ILE A 146 -12.42 -2.11 1.16
C ILE A 146 -11.61 -1.62 2.36
N CYS A 147 -10.80 -0.57 2.21
CA CYS A 147 -10.05 0.05 3.31
C CYS A 147 -11.01 0.60 4.39
N THR A 148 -12.09 1.28 3.98
CA THR A 148 -13.12 1.80 4.89
C THR A 148 -13.89 0.65 5.54
N ARG A 149 -14.21 -0.43 4.82
CA ARG A 149 -14.88 -1.61 5.41
C ARG A 149 -14.05 -2.26 6.51
N MET A 150 -12.75 -2.42 6.26
CA MET A 150 -11.82 -2.94 7.27
C MET A 150 -11.72 -1.98 8.46
N ALA A 151 -11.62 -0.68 8.21
CA ALA A 151 -11.59 0.33 9.28
C ALA A 151 -12.87 0.34 10.12
N ALA A 152 -14.04 0.33 9.49
CA ALA A 152 -15.33 0.29 10.15
C ALA A 152 -15.55 -1.00 10.96
N SER A 153 -14.78 -2.06 10.67
CA SER A 153 -14.74 -3.30 11.45
C SER A 153 -13.81 -3.28 12.67
N GLY A 154 -13.03 -2.20 12.85
CA GLY A 154 -12.08 -2.06 13.94
C GLY A 154 -10.64 -2.43 13.57
N LYS A 155 -10.13 -1.90 12.46
CA LYS A 155 -8.73 -2.07 12.03
C LYS A 155 -8.15 -0.72 11.60
N VAL A 156 -6.84 -0.54 11.72
CA VAL A 156 -6.15 0.62 11.14
C VAL A 156 -5.51 0.19 9.83
N VAL A 157 -5.97 0.76 8.72
CA VAL A 157 -5.53 0.40 7.37
C VAL A 157 -4.61 1.48 6.81
N ILE A 158 -3.35 1.14 6.58
CA ILE A 158 -2.33 1.97 5.93
C ILE A 158 -2.39 1.68 4.43
N SER A 159 -3.12 2.51 3.68
CA SER A 159 -3.24 2.38 2.23
C SER A 159 -2.11 3.15 1.54
N MET A 160 -1.16 2.42 0.97
CA MET A 160 0.02 2.98 0.33
C MET A 160 -0.34 3.78 -0.93
N GLU A 161 0.45 4.81 -1.24
CA GLU A 161 0.52 5.42 -2.56
C GLU A 161 1.96 5.31 -3.05
N HIS A 162 2.20 4.42 -4.01
CA HIS A 162 3.57 4.10 -4.43
C HIS A 162 4.14 5.18 -5.37
N ARG A 163 5.40 5.55 -5.16
CA ARG A 163 6.16 6.53 -5.98
C ARG A 163 6.93 5.90 -7.14
N ASP A 164 6.63 4.64 -7.44
CA ASP A 164 7.28 3.78 -8.42
C ASP A 164 6.82 4.01 -9.87
N GLY A 165 5.92 4.98 -10.11
CA GLY A 165 5.34 5.24 -11.42
C GLY A 165 4.31 4.19 -11.85
N THR A 166 3.74 3.42 -10.93
CA THR A 166 2.63 2.50 -11.24
C THR A 166 1.26 3.16 -11.17
N GLY A 167 1.14 4.33 -10.56
CA GLY A 167 -0.09 5.12 -10.47
C GLY A 167 0.20 6.62 -10.46
N PRO A 168 -0.78 7.46 -10.80
CA PRO A 168 -0.61 8.91 -10.72
C PRO A 168 -0.42 9.35 -9.27
N CYS A 169 0.68 10.03 -8.98
CA CYS A 169 0.90 10.66 -7.69
C CYS A 169 1.68 11.97 -7.81
N ILE A 170 1.61 12.77 -6.74
CA ILE A 170 2.38 14.01 -6.61
C ILE A 170 3.44 13.78 -5.54
N SER A 171 4.70 14.02 -5.90
CA SER A 171 5.82 14.00 -4.98
C SER A 171 6.30 15.39 -4.61
N ARG A 172 6.75 15.57 -3.37
CA ARG A 172 7.37 16.81 -2.89
C ARG A 172 8.87 16.64 -2.80
N ILE A 173 9.55 16.99 -3.88
CA ILE A 173 10.98 16.81 -4.01
C ILE A 173 11.68 18.09 -3.56
N GLN A 174 12.79 17.94 -2.83
CA GLN A 174 13.61 19.09 -2.46
C GLN A 174 14.37 19.59 -3.69
N GLY A 175 14.13 20.84 -4.07
CA GLY A 175 14.87 21.54 -5.12
C GLY A 175 16.28 21.91 -4.69
N ALA A 176 17.12 22.27 -5.66
CA ALA A 176 18.54 22.61 -5.45
C ALA A 176 18.78 23.79 -4.48
N ASN A 177 17.77 24.62 -4.28
CA ASN A 177 17.71 25.79 -3.41
C ASN A 177 17.09 25.48 -2.03
N GLY A 178 16.88 24.20 -1.70
CA GLY A 178 16.32 23.76 -0.43
C GLY A 178 14.80 23.91 -0.31
N THR A 179 14.13 24.48 -1.32
CA THR A 179 12.66 24.61 -1.39
C THR A 179 12.02 23.36 -1.96
N TYR A 180 10.87 22.95 -1.43
CA TYR A 180 10.14 21.79 -1.97
C TYR A 180 9.35 22.19 -3.21
N GLN A 181 9.47 21.37 -4.26
CA GLN A 181 8.68 21.47 -5.48
C GLN A 181 7.80 20.22 -5.64
N GLU A 182 6.58 20.45 -6.10
CA GLU A 182 5.68 19.36 -6.46
C GLU A 182 6.07 18.83 -7.85
N LYS A 183 6.39 17.53 -7.94
CA LYS A 183 6.66 16.81 -9.18
C LYS A 183 5.57 15.78 -9.39
N SER A 184 4.88 15.91 -10.52
CA SER A 184 3.95 14.90 -11.00
C SER A 184 4.71 13.66 -11.42
N ARG A 185 4.37 12.50 -10.83
CA ARG A 185 4.85 11.19 -11.29
C ARG A 185 3.73 10.52 -12.05
N LEU A 186 3.94 10.41 -13.36
CA LEU A 186 3.02 9.73 -14.26
C LEU A 186 3.38 8.26 -14.38
N TYR A 187 2.47 7.49 -14.97
CA TYR A 187 2.68 6.07 -15.24
C TYR A 187 3.95 5.82 -16.07
N TYR A 188 4.73 4.79 -15.74
CA TYR A 188 5.87 4.33 -16.54
C TYR A 188 5.48 3.15 -17.42
N ASN A 189 5.62 3.34 -18.73
CA ASN A 189 5.53 2.29 -19.74
C ASN A 189 6.94 1.77 -20.07
N ASP A 190 7.02 0.59 -20.67
CA ASP A 190 8.31 0.00 -21.08
C ASP A 190 9.05 0.91 -22.08
N ASP A 191 8.33 1.65 -22.93
CA ASP A 191 8.89 2.62 -23.88
C ASP A 191 9.55 3.85 -23.20
N ASP A 192 9.24 4.12 -21.93
CA ASP A 192 9.80 5.26 -21.19
C ASP A 192 11.18 4.95 -20.56
N ILE A 193 11.58 3.68 -20.56
CA ILE A 193 12.62 3.14 -19.68
C ILE A 193 13.77 2.51 -20.47
N PHE A 194 14.98 2.69 -19.97
CA PHE A 194 16.21 2.17 -20.58
C PHE A 194 17.03 1.37 -19.57
N PHE A 195 17.67 0.33 -20.10
CA PHE A 195 18.58 -0.56 -19.40
C PHE A 195 20.02 -0.27 -19.81
N ASP A 196 20.95 -0.45 -18.87
CA ASP A 196 22.33 -0.70 -19.25
C ASP A 196 22.40 -2.17 -19.75
N ASP A 197 23.10 -2.42 -20.87
CA ASP A 197 23.11 -3.67 -21.69
C ASP A 197 23.27 -5.01 -20.92
N ILE A 198 23.58 -4.98 -19.63
CA ILE A 198 23.79 -6.16 -18.77
C ILE A 198 22.48 -6.64 -18.11
N ALA A 199 21.47 -5.77 -17.95
CA ALA A 199 20.26 -6.06 -17.17
C ALA A 199 19.08 -6.68 -17.97
N GLU A 200 19.10 -6.59 -19.30
CA GLU A 200 17.96 -6.95 -20.17
C GLU A 200 17.58 -8.46 -20.10
N ASN A 201 18.50 -9.32 -19.64
CA ASN A 201 18.31 -10.78 -19.63
C ASN A 201 17.95 -11.39 -18.26
N ALA A 202 17.77 -10.58 -17.20
CA ALA A 202 17.60 -11.12 -15.83
C ALA A 202 16.14 -11.38 -15.42
N SER A 203 15.17 -10.69 -16.03
CA SER A 203 13.74 -10.81 -15.71
C SER A 203 12.88 -10.59 -16.97
N PRO A 204 11.76 -11.32 -17.14
CA PRO A 204 10.86 -11.12 -18.28
C PRO A 204 10.16 -9.75 -18.26
N LEU A 205 10.04 -9.12 -17.08
CA LEU A 205 9.40 -7.81 -16.90
C LEU A 205 10.28 -6.92 -16.00
N PRO A 206 11.43 -6.46 -16.50
CA PRO A 206 12.45 -5.83 -15.67
C PRO A 206 12.00 -4.50 -15.06
N LEU A 207 11.17 -3.70 -15.77
CA LEU A 207 10.49 -2.54 -15.17
C LEU A 207 9.68 -2.94 -13.93
N ARG A 208 8.90 -4.02 -14.04
CA ARG A 208 8.01 -4.48 -12.98
C ARG A 208 8.78 -5.11 -11.83
N THR A 209 9.91 -5.75 -12.09
CA THR A 209 10.79 -6.27 -11.05
C THR A 209 11.38 -5.14 -10.20
N ASP A 210 11.93 -4.08 -10.82
CA ASP A 210 12.51 -2.96 -10.07
C ASP A 210 11.43 -2.14 -9.35
N GLN A 211 10.24 -1.97 -9.96
CA GLN A 211 9.07 -1.39 -9.28
C GLN A 211 8.67 -2.23 -8.07
N LEU A 212 8.65 -3.56 -8.19
CA LEU A 212 8.30 -4.44 -7.08
C LEU A 212 9.26 -4.25 -5.90
N GLU A 213 10.56 -4.13 -6.15
CA GLU A 213 11.51 -3.80 -5.09
C GLU A 213 11.27 -2.42 -4.47
N PHE A 214 11.02 -1.41 -5.30
CA PHE A 214 10.68 -0.07 -4.82
C PHE A 214 9.49 -0.11 -3.85
N ARG A 215 8.43 -0.84 -4.20
CA ARG A 215 7.23 -0.97 -3.35
C ARG A 215 7.50 -1.68 -2.04
N ARG A 216 8.42 -2.66 -2.02
CA ARG A 216 8.86 -3.32 -0.79
C ARG A 216 9.51 -2.30 0.13
N GLU A 217 10.50 -1.56 -0.37
CA GLU A 217 11.20 -0.54 0.40
C GLU A 217 10.25 0.54 0.95
N GLU A 218 9.29 1.02 0.15
CA GLU A 218 8.27 1.96 0.60
C GLU A 218 7.44 1.42 1.78
N ILE A 219 7.03 0.16 1.73
CA ILE A 219 6.25 -0.47 2.79
C ILE A 219 7.07 -0.62 4.07
N TYR A 220 8.33 -1.05 3.97
CA TYR A 220 9.22 -1.15 5.12
C TYR A 220 9.48 0.21 5.76
N MET A 221 9.74 1.22 4.93
CA MET A 221 9.95 2.60 5.39
C MET A 221 8.70 3.17 6.05
N ALA A 222 7.53 3.04 5.42
CA ALA A 222 6.26 3.50 6.00
C ALA A 222 5.98 2.84 7.34
N TYR A 223 6.17 1.51 7.44
CA TYR A 223 5.98 0.78 8.68
C TYR A 223 6.92 1.28 9.78
N GLN A 224 8.23 1.39 9.51
CA GLN A 224 9.22 1.83 10.51
C GLN A 224 8.92 3.23 11.03
N VAL A 225 8.66 4.18 10.12
CA VAL A 225 8.36 5.57 10.47
C VAL A 225 7.04 5.66 11.22
N PHE A 226 6.02 4.91 10.80
CA PHE A 226 4.73 4.89 11.50
C PHE A 226 4.86 4.31 12.90
N CYS A 227 5.66 3.25 13.10
CA CYS A 227 5.96 2.72 14.44
C CYS A 227 6.68 3.76 15.33
N GLN A 228 7.65 4.51 14.78
CA GLN A 228 8.31 5.60 15.50
C GLN A 228 7.31 6.68 15.93
N PHE A 229 6.43 7.08 15.01
CA PHE A 229 5.35 8.02 15.28
C PHE A 229 4.43 7.52 16.42
N LEU A 230 3.97 6.26 16.37
CA LEU A 230 3.09 5.68 17.39
C LEU A 230 3.75 5.59 18.77
N GLN A 231 5.07 5.43 18.82
CA GLN A 231 5.86 5.41 20.05
C GLN A 231 6.21 6.80 20.58
N ASN A 232 5.73 7.86 19.93
CA ASN A 232 6.08 9.25 20.23
C ASN A 232 7.60 9.53 20.13
N ASN A 233 8.30 8.75 19.30
CA ASN A 233 9.71 8.98 18.98
C ASN A 233 9.82 10.05 17.88
N PRO A 234 10.94 10.79 17.80
CA PRO A 234 11.19 11.70 16.68
C PRO A 234 11.08 10.95 15.35
N SER A 235 10.15 11.39 14.50
CA SER A 235 9.87 10.81 13.18
C SER A 235 9.66 11.93 12.16
N GLU A 236 9.98 11.65 10.90
CA GLU A 236 9.77 12.57 9.77
C GLU A 236 8.33 12.44 9.21
N LEU A 237 7.37 12.00 10.02
CA LEU A 237 6.00 11.72 9.60
C LEU A 237 5.11 12.93 9.86
N ASP A 238 4.60 13.52 8.79
CA ASP A 238 3.67 14.63 8.84
C ASP A 238 2.40 14.31 8.05
N THR A 239 1.35 15.10 8.25
CA THR A 239 0.22 15.09 7.34
C THR A 239 0.64 15.63 5.97
N ILE A 240 0.12 15.03 4.91
CA ILE A 240 0.50 15.41 3.54
C ILE A 240 0.18 16.87 3.23
N ASP A 241 -0.75 17.51 3.94
CA ASP A 241 -1.12 18.91 3.75
C ASP A 241 -0.69 19.82 4.91
N ASN A 242 0.14 19.31 5.82
CA ASN A 242 0.54 19.96 7.07
C ASN A 242 -0.65 20.34 7.98
N SER A 243 -1.79 19.69 7.80
CA SER A 243 -2.93 19.84 8.69
C SER A 243 -2.60 19.32 10.10
N GLN A 244 -3.07 20.05 11.11
CA GLN A 244 -2.95 19.64 12.50
C GLN A 244 -3.93 18.50 12.78
N ILE A 245 -3.45 17.46 13.48
CA ILE A 245 -4.25 16.31 13.92
C ILE A 245 -4.17 16.16 15.43
N ASP A 246 -5.10 15.41 16.01
CA ASP A 246 -5.01 15.02 17.42
C ASP A 246 -3.94 13.94 17.60
N TYR A 247 -2.67 14.35 17.69
CA TYR A 247 -1.52 13.46 17.90
C TYR A 247 -1.71 12.54 19.11
N THR A 248 -2.32 13.04 20.19
CA THR A 248 -2.48 12.27 21.43
C THR A 248 -3.39 11.06 21.23
N SER A 249 -4.38 11.15 20.35
CA SER A 249 -5.25 10.01 20.03
C SER A 249 -4.50 8.82 19.40
N TRP A 250 -3.34 9.06 18.78
CA TRP A 250 -2.51 8.03 18.14
C TRP A 250 -1.42 7.49 19.06
N THR A 251 -0.85 8.35 19.92
CA THR A 251 0.36 8.04 20.68
C THR A 251 0.12 7.77 22.16
N SER A 252 -1.07 8.09 22.70
CA SER A 252 -1.35 7.86 24.11
C SER A 252 -1.26 6.37 24.45
N VAL A 253 -0.52 6.05 25.50
CA VAL A 253 -0.42 4.69 26.02
C VAL A 253 -1.36 4.46 27.19
N ASP A 254 -1.84 3.23 27.34
CA ASP A 254 -2.56 2.79 28.53
C ASP A 254 -1.61 2.58 29.73
N PRO A 255 -2.12 2.25 30.94
CA PRO A 255 -1.28 1.99 32.11
C PRO A 255 -0.29 0.82 31.96
N SER A 256 -0.48 -0.05 30.96
CA SER A 256 0.45 -1.14 30.63
C SER A 256 1.52 -0.73 29.61
N GLY A 257 1.53 0.54 29.18
CA GLY A 257 2.45 1.06 28.18
C GLY A 257 2.07 0.73 26.73
N LYS A 258 0.87 0.19 26.49
CA LYS A 258 0.41 -0.16 25.15
C LYS A 258 -0.36 1.00 24.51
N GLY A 259 0.04 1.37 23.29
CA GLY A 259 -0.67 2.37 22.48
C GLY A 259 -1.95 1.80 21.86
N PRO A 260 -2.75 2.63 21.15
CA PRO A 260 -4.05 2.23 20.62
C PRO A 260 -3.99 1.27 19.42
N ILE A 261 -2.82 1.07 18.81
CA ILE A 261 -2.61 0.27 17.60
C ILE A 261 -1.58 -0.82 17.89
N CYS A 262 -1.88 -2.06 17.51
CA CYS A 262 -0.95 -3.18 17.57
C CYS A 262 -0.11 -3.18 16.30
N PHE A 263 1.18 -2.92 16.45
CA PHE A 263 2.15 -2.83 15.35
C PHE A 263 3.30 -3.82 15.51
N ASP A 264 3.42 -4.51 16.64
CA ASP A 264 4.48 -5.48 16.94
C ASP A 264 4.03 -6.94 16.76
N ALA A 265 2.73 -7.16 16.59
CA ALA A 265 2.12 -8.44 16.28
C ALA A 265 0.83 -8.25 15.47
N ASN A 266 0.26 -9.34 14.97
CA ASN A 266 -1.06 -9.35 14.34
C ASN A 266 -1.23 -8.39 13.14
N ILE A 267 -0.16 -8.14 12.38
CA ILE A 267 -0.23 -7.33 11.15
C ILE A 267 -0.79 -8.18 10.01
N THR A 268 -1.71 -7.59 9.25
CA THR A 268 -2.16 -8.11 7.97
C THR A 268 -1.50 -7.35 6.83
N LEU A 269 -0.90 -8.07 5.88
CA LEU A 269 -0.47 -7.50 4.61
C LEU A 269 -1.57 -7.77 3.56
N ALA A 270 -1.98 -6.75 2.82
CA ALA A 270 -3.05 -6.87 1.85
C ALA A 270 -2.70 -6.17 0.53
N GLY A 271 -3.22 -6.68 -0.58
CA GLY A 271 -3.03 -5.99 -1.85
C GLY A 271 -3.82 -6.60 -3.00
N HIS A 272 -4.00 -5.78 -4.04
CA HIS A 272 -4.73 -6.16 -5.25
C HIS A 272 -3.84 -6.14 -6.49
N SER A 273 -3.97 -7.11 -7.40
CA SER A 273 -3.22 -7.16 -8.66
C SER A 273 -1.73 -7.04 -8.41
N PHE A 274 -1.08 -5.98 -8.89
CA PHE A 274 0.34 -5.76 -8.61
C PHE A 274 0.63 -5.57 -7.11
N GLY A 275 -0.32 -5.08 -6.32
CA GLY A 275 -0.21 -5.04 -4.86
C GLY A 275 -0.29 -6.43 -4.22
N GLY A 276 -1.02 -7.37 -4.84
CA GLY A 276 -1.01 -8.78 -4.44
C GLY A 276 0.36 -9.43 -4.70
N CYS A 277 0.98 -9.08 -5.83
CA CYS A 277 2.38 -9.41 -6.12
C CYS A 277 3.34 -8.82 -5.07
N THR A 278 3.15 -7.56 -4.67
CA THR A 278 3.91 -6.93 -3.58
C THR A 278 3.78 -7.69 -2.26
N VAL A 279 2.57 -8.17 -1.91
CA VAL A 279 2.37 -9.01 -0.72
C VAL A 279 3.23 -10.27 -0.80
N LEU A 280 3.13 -11.04 -1.89
CA LEU A 280 3.89 -12.27 -2.06
C LEU A 280 5.40 -12.01 -2.02
N SER A 281 5.87 -10.96 -2.68
CA SER A 281 7.28 -10.59 -2.73
C SER A 281 7.86 -10.21 -1.36
N ILE A 282 7.10 -9.50 -0.53
CA ILE A 282 7.52 -9.21 0.86
C ILE A 282 7.62 -10.51 1.67
N LEU A 283 6.68 -11.44 1.50
CA LEU A 283 6.64 -12.68 2.27
C LEU A 283 7.69 -13.71 1.82
N SER A 284 8.21 -13.59 0.60
CA SER A 284 9.17 -14.52 0.01
C SER A 284 10.62 -14.05 0.02
N SER A 285 10.89 -12.84 0.47
CA SER A 285 12.21 -12.20 0.33
C SER A 285 12.71 -11.66 1.66
N ASN A 286 14.04 -11.63 1.85
CA ASN A 286 14.63 -10.97 3.02
C ASN A 286 14.34 -9.46 2.99
N PRO A 287 14.15 -8.80 4.14
CA PRO A 287 13.96 -7.36 4.21
C PRO A 287 15.13 -6.64 3.54
N PRO A 288 14.93 -5.42 3.01
CA PRO A 288 16.06 -4.60 2.56
C PRO A 288 17.04 -4.37 3.72
N PRO A 289 18.35 -4.18 3.46
CA PRO A 289 19.40 -4.27 4.49
C PRO A 289 19.23 -3.38 5.73
N GLU A 290 18.52 -2.26 5.60
CA GLU A 290 18.28 -1.30 6.70
C GLU A 290 17.09 -1.67 7.60
N TYR A 291 16.31 -2.69 7.23
CA TYR A 291 15.04 -3.02 7.88
C TYR A 291 15.05 -4.42 8.50
N THR A 292 14.19 -4.57 9.52
CA THR A 292 13.89 -5.87 10.14
C THR A 292 12.61 -6.45 9.53
N HIS A 293 12.36 -7.74 9.76
CA HIS A 293 11.12 -8.38 9.29
C HIS A 293 9.88 -7.67 9.84
N LEU A 294 8.91 -7.48 8.96
CA LEU A 294 7.57 -7.07 9.37
C LEU A 294 6.92 -8.22 10.15
N PRO A 295 6.28 -7.98 11.31
CA PRO A 295 5.59 -9.00 12.10
C PRO A 295 4.23 -9.37 11.47
N ILE A 296 4.27 -9.82 10.22
CA ILE A 296 3.09 -10.23 9.45
C ILE A 296 2.61 -11.59 9.96
N THR A 297 1.30 -11.68 10.19
CA THR A 297 0.63 -12.90 10.67
C THR A 297 -0.47 -13.34 9.73
N HIS A 298 -0.99 -12.42 8.91
CA HIS A 298 -2.05 -12.67 7.94
C HIS A 298 -1.73 -11.99 6.61
N ALA A 299 -2.20 -12.58 5.52
CA ALA A 299 -2.11 -12.04 4.17
C ALA A 299 -3.48 -12.10 3.47
N LEU A 300 -3.92 -10.98 2.89
CA LEU A 300 -5.13 -10.91 2.06
C LEU A 300 -4.76 -10.46 0.65
N ILE A 301 -4.87 -11.37 -0.31
CA ILE A 301 -4.41 -11.15 -1.68
C ILE A 301 -5.63 -11.18 -2.61
N LEU A 302 -5.82 -10.11 -3.38
CA LEU A 302 -6.97 -9.93 -4.26
C LEU A 302 -6.50 -9.95 -5.71
N ASP A 303 -6.93 -10.90 -6.52
CA ASP A 303 -6.57 -11.02 -7.95
C ASP A 303 -5.08 -10.78 -8.23
N PRO A 304 -4.14 -11.55 -7.64
CA PRO A 304 -2.72 -11.26 -7.74
C PRO A 304 -2.23 -11.34 -9.19
N TRP A 305 -1.54 -10.31 -9.67
CA TRP A 305 -0.85 -10.36 -10.95
C TRP A 305 0.55 -10.97 -10.77
N LEU A 306 0.77 -12.18 -11.26
CA LEU A 306 1.92 -13.01 -10.86
C LEU A 306 3.14 -12.83 -11.77
N GLU A 307 2.96 -12.27 -12.97
CA GLU A 307 4.03 -12.16 -13.98
C GLU A 307 5.32 -11.51 -13.47
N PRO A 308 5.29 -10.47 -12.61
CA PRO A 308 6.53 -9.84 -12.12
C PRO A 308 7.32 -10.68 -11.10
N LEU A 309 6.76 -11.80 -10.62
CA LEU A 309 7.41 -12.67 -9.63
C LEU A 309 8.38 -13.66 -10.31
N PRO A 310 9.46 -14.08 -9.63
CA PRO A 310 10.41 -15.05 -10.17
C PRO A 310 9.78 -16.42 -10.38
N GLU A 311 10.34 -17.19 -11.31
CA GLU A 311 10.00 -18.59 -11.56
C GLU A 311 11.22 -19.52 -11.39
N PRO A 312 11.10 -20.66 -10.70
CA PRO A 312 9.94 -21.10 -9.91
C PRO A 312 9.79 -20.29 -8.61
N GLY A 313 8.57 -19.96 -8.22
CA GLY A 313 8.30 -19.19 -7.01
C GLY A 313 7.07 -18.28 -7.12
N PRO A 314 6.82 -17.43 -6.10
CA PRO A 314 7.63 -17.24 -4.90
C PRO A 314 7.38 -18.31 -3.83
N LEU A 315 8.43 -18.68 -3.10
CA LEU A 315 8.38 -19.62 -1.97
C LEU A 315 8.33 -18.87 -0.63
N PRO A 316 7.76 -19.44 0.44
CA PRO A 316 7.88 -18.88 1.78
C PRO A 316 9.35 -18.67 2.17
N LEU A 317 9.67 -17.54 2.80
CA LEU A 317 11.04 -17.22 3.19
C LEU A 317 11.69 -18.29 4.09
N GLU A 318 10.90 -18.93 4.94
CA GLU A 318 11.37 -20.01 5.82
C GLU A 318 11.84 -21.23 5.01
N THR A 319 11.15 -21.55 3.92
CA THR A 319 11.55 -22.60 2.97
C THR A 319 12.90 -22.30 2.33
N LEU A 320 13.18 -21.02 2.03
CA LEU A 320 14.48 -20.57 1.51
C LEU A 320 15.61 -20.68 2.55
N ARG A 321 15.31 -20.47 3.85
CA ARG A 321 16.30 -20.50 4.94
C ARG A 321 16.71 -21.90 5.38
N GLN A 322 15.80 -22.87 5.32
CA GLN A 322 15.98 -24.19 5.94
C GLN A 322 16.36 -25.31 4.97
N GLY A 323 16.56 -25.02 3.67
CA GLY A 323 16.98 -26.05 2.71
C GLY A 323 16.04 -27.27 2.72
N ALA A 324 14.77 -27.05 2.34
CA ALA A 324 13.75 -28.08 2.12
C ALA A 324 13.34 -28.98 3.32
N LEU A 325 13.84 -28.78 4.54
CA LEU A 325 13.37 -29.51 5.71
C LEU A 325 12.24 -28.73 6.41
N ILE A 326 11.02 -29.15 6.11
CA ILE A 326 9.77 -28.58 6.64
C ILE A 326 9.58 -29.03 8.10
N ASP A 327 9.71 -28.11 9.06
CA ASP A 327 9.07 -28.27 10.37
C ASP A 327 7.72 -27.54 10.34
N ASN A 328 6.65 -28.32 10.35
CA ASN A 328 5.28 -27.94 9.96
C ASN A 328 4.55 -27.01 10.95
N ASP A 329 5.22 -26.50 12.00
CA ASP A 329 4.52 -25.88 13.14
C ASP A 329 4.89 -24.40 13.41
N LYS A 330 5.68 -23.77 12.53
CA LYS A 330 5.91 -22.30 12.54
C LYS A 330 5.71 -21.65 11.17
N THR A 331 4.86 -22.28 10.37
CA THR A 331 4.59 -21.97 8.97
C THR A 331 4.08 -20.54 8.80
N HIS A 332 4.77 -19.73 7.98
CA HIS A 332 4.35 -18.53 7.23
C HIS A 332 2.94 -17.92 7.48
N PRO A 333 2.72 -16.61 7.27
CA PRO A 333 1.44 -15.94 7.56
C PRO A 333 0.20 -16.66 7.01
N GLN A 334 -0.91 -16.63 7.76
CA GLN A 334 -2.18 -17.18 7.31
C GLN A 334 -2.67 -16.42 6.07
N MET A 335 -2.77 -17.11 4.93
CA MET A 335 -3.03 -16.46 3.66
C MET A 335 -4.46 -16.72 3.17
N LEU A 336 -5.14 -15.69 2.67
CA LEU A 336 -6.38 -15.80 1.91
C LEU A 336 -6.18 -15.13 0.55
N VAL A 337 -6.39 -15.89 -0.52
CA VAL A 337 -6.43 -15.37 -1.88
C VAL A 337 -7.87 -15.31 -2.34
N ILE A 338 -8.32 -14.16 -2.80
CA ILE A 338 -9.63 -13.99 -3.45
C ILE A 338 -9.38 -13.71 -4.92
N ASN A 339 -9.90 -14.58 -5.79
CA ASN A 339 -9.76 -14.47 -7.24
C ASN A 339 -11.13 -14.23 -7.87
N SER A 340 -11.27 -13.23 -8.73
CA SER A 340 -12.47 -13.00 -9.53
C SER A 340 -12.57 -14.00 -10.67
N GLU A 341 -13.79 -14.19 -11.17
CA GLU A 341 -14.03 -14.98 -12.39
C GLU A 341 -13.09 -14.58 -13.54
N VAL A 342 -12.94 -13.28 -13.81
CA VAL A 342 -12.15 -12.79 -14.96
C VAL A 342 -10.67 -13.17 -14.83
N PHE A 343 -10.08 -13.04 -13.65
CA PHE A 343 -8.70 -13.50 -13.40
C PHE A 343 -8.59 -15.03 -13.46
N THR A 344 -9.64 -15.76 -13.07
CA THR A 344 -9.67 -17.23 -13.11
C THR A 344 -9.69 -17.76 -14.54
N LEU A 345 -10.24 -17.01 -15.50
CA LEU A 345 -10.28 -17.41 -16.91
C LEU A 345 -8.91 -17.37 -17.61
N TRP A 346 -7.90 -16.72 -17.02
CA TRP A 346 -6.53 -16.72 -17.53
C TRP A 346 -5.85 -18.03 -17.12
N LYS A 347 -6.13 -19.11 -17.85
CA LYS A 347 -5.81 -20.50 -17.44
C LYS A 347 -4.37 -20.71 -16.98
N ASP A 348 -3.39 -20.20 -17.73
CA ASP A 348 -1.97 -20.38 -17.39
C ASP A 348 -1.59 -19.61 -16.12
N HIS A 349 -2.10 -18.38 -15.98
CA HIS A 349 -1.92 -17.56 -14.79
C HIS A 349 -2.62 -18.17 -13.56
N TYR A 350 -3.84 -18.69 -13.71
CA TYR A 350 -4.55 -19.37 -12.63
C TYR A 350 -3.86 -20.67 -12.22
N ALA A 351 -3.38 -21.47 -13.17
CA ALA A 351 -2.58 -22.66 -12.87
C ALA A 351 -1.29 -22.30 -12.13
N ARG A 352 -0.64 -21.18 -12.49
CA ARG A 352 0.51 -20.64 -11.76
C ARG A 352 0.12 -20.25 -10.33
N LEU A 353 -1.02 -19.59 -10.13
CA LEU A 353 -1.54 -19.25 -8.81
C LEU A 353 -1.77 -20.51 -7.95
N GLU A 354 -2.43 -21.53 -8.50
CA GLU A 354 -2.64 -22.79 -7.79
C GLU A 354 -1.32 -23.45 -7.39
N ASN A 355 -0.33 -23.45 -8.28
CA ASN A 355 1.00 -24.02 -7.99
C ASN A 355 1.73 -23.27 -6.88
N ILE A 356 1.71 -21.94 -6.88
CA ILE A 356 2.25 -21.13 -5.79
C ILE A 356 1.52 -21.49 -4.50
N MET A 357 0.19 -21.43 -4.50
CA MET A 357 -0.61 -21.63 -3.30
C MET A 357 -0.53 -23.03 -2.70
N ARG A 358 -0.18 -24.07 -3.48
CA ARG A 358 0.11 -25.40 -2.93
C ARG A 358 1.30 -25.40 -1.96
N VAL A 359 2.27 -24.50 -2.16
CA VAL A 359 3.42 -24.35 -1.26
C VAL A 359 3.04 -23.55 -0.01
N TRP A 360 2.26 -22.48 -0.18
CA TRP A 360 1.86 -21.59 0.91
C TRP A 360 0.70 -22.13 1.75
N GLU A 361 -0.17 -22.96 1.21
CA GLU A 361 -1.34 -23.49 1.92
C GLU A 361 -1.59 -24.93 1.47
N PRO A 362 -0.74 -25.90 1.87
CA PRO A 362 -0.77 -27.28 1.38
C PRO A 362 -2.08 -28.01 1.69
N GLN A 363 -2.88 -27.49 2.63
CA GLN A 363 -4.21 -28.02 2.94
C GLN A 363 -5.29 -27.61 1.92
N GLY A 364 -4.98 -26.74 0.95
CA GLY A 364 -5.80 -26.45 -0.23
C GLY A 364 -7.09 -25.66 0.01
N LYS A 365 -7.27 -25.02 1.17
CA LYS A 365 -8.56 -24.42 1.59
C LYS A 365 -8.68 -22.90 1.44
N ARG A 366 -7.75 -22.22 0.75
CA ARG A 366 -7.61 -20.75 0.89
C ARG A 366 -7.50 -19.92 -0.39
N ILE A 367 -7.81 -20.52 -1.55
CA ILE A 367 -8.23 -19.76 -2.73
C ILE A 367 -9.75 -19.71 -2.73
N LEU A 368 -10.30 -18.52 -2.61
CA LEU A 368 -11.73 -18.26 -2.81
C LEU A 368 -11.90 -17.65 -4.20
N THR A 369 -12.48 -18.42 -5.13
CA THR A 369 -12.92 -17.87 -6.41
C THR A 369 -14.35 -17.34 -6.27
N LEU A 370 -14.57 -16.09 -6.64
CA LEU A 370 -15.86 -15.39 -6.57
C LEU A 370 -16.50 -15.17 -7.94
#